data_AF-A0A2A8D6E8-F1
#
_entry.id   AF-A0A2A8D6E8-F1
#
_cell.length_a   1.000
_cell.length_b   1.000
_cell.length_c   1.000
_cell.angle_alpha   90.00
_cell.angle_beta   90.00
_cell.angle_gamma   90.00
#
_symmetry.space_group_name_H-M   'P 1'
#
loop_
_entity.id
_entity.type
_entity.pdbx_description
1 polymer ?
#
loop_
_entity_poly.entity_id
_entity_poly.type
_entity_poly.pdbx_seq_one_letter_code
_entity_poly.pdbx_strand_id
1 'polypeptide(L)'
;MSVIHWMLSATLWGLPVIPWVFLVSITVVIAGFLYFMYPAWDSKKKDSNGHPNKPRHEKWFYAWLIGLSALGGFWALFLPLALNQKFNGPNADGNQLRLHLLYITGGVLALITLGETHRKNTVDREKAKVEKDNYEKSQTHQDNVLEEQQRQFNETIAKERERIEVDKAKNEQDHIRQVHAERRSRYTTAIEQLSNDKASIRLGGVYTLIGLADEWLSEDSLYEDERRKEGQIIINNLCAYIRSPFDLASKHKEHTQDQAPKDYEGGTEQLNQDQGRFREEQDIRLAIMQELRDRLRNRLHSLENDSGPWSNFDYNFANTTFFYDIDLSEARFLGKIDLSEARFLGKIDLSEARFLGKASFTNAKFNDNSNFKNTFFKEKVDFTEAEFTAYTNFTNTIFNSATNFLNTRFINVADFNKSRFRNRASFSQAFFGGYAHFTNSVFGDEKVDGNTYFNGAQFGRGVSFNNSILTGKTYFDKALFNEINLQSTKIIGSIEFTESYISIEVDGNTAPTLAGFKKGSKNVFSIDPTSSAKLIETEDHRSPDGTITIIPMGCFVFDPNTLEIIPHTPVSNDCTENNYPIKEHSKDD
;
A
#
# COMPACT_ATOMS: atom_id res chain seq x y z
N MET A 1 124.06 55.53 -68.35
CA MET A 1 124.02 54.34 -69.22
C MET A 1 122.55 54.00 -69.43
N SER A 2 121.86 54.32 -70.53
CA SER A 2 122.10 53.87 -71.92
C SER A 2 122.45 52.38 -71.89
N VAL A 3 121.62 51.41 -72.27
CA VAL A 3 120.69 51.31 -73.41
C VAL A 3 119.65 50.22 -73.09
N ILE A 4 118.36 50.56 -72.93
CA ILE A 4 117.20 49.89 -73.56
C ILE A 4 116.11 50.98 -73.70
N HIS A 5 116.45 51.97 -74.52
CA HIS A 5 115.48 52.73 -75.30
C HIS A 5 115.16 51.88 -76.53
N TRP A 6 113.90 51.91 -77.00
CA TRP A 6 113.47 51.55 -78.36
C TRP A 6 112.87 50.14 -78.64
N MET A 7 111.66 49.92 -78.11
CA MET A 7 110.49 49.21 -78.69
C MET A 7 109.35 49.38 -77.67
N LEU A 8 108.22 50.06 -77.85
CA LEU A 8 107.53 50.59 -79.02
C LEU A 8 106.76 51.86 -78.61
N SER A 9 107.19 52.97 -79.19
CA SER A 9 106.40 54.17 -79.44
C SER A 9 105.51 53.97 -80.67
N ALA A 10 104.24 54.35 -80.60
CA ALA A 10 103.47 54.81 -81.77
C ALA A 10 102.36 55.77 -81.32
N THR A 11 102.68 57.06 -81.39
CA THR A 11 101.80 58.17 -81.80
C THR A 11 100.30 58.12 -81.48
N LEU A 12 99.80 59.11 -80.74
CA LEU A 12 98.57 59.81 -81.12
C LEU A 12 98.53 61.21 -80.49
N TRP A 13 99.21 62.13 -81.17
CA TRP A 13 98.91 63.56 -81.12
C TRP A 13 97.53 63.81 -81.74
N GLY A 14 96.77 64.71 -81.12
CA GLY A 14 95.60 65.36 -81.71
C GLY A 14 94.27 64.63 -81.49
N LEU A 15 93.46 65.13 -80.55
CA LEU A 15 92.00 65.39 -80.65
C LEU A 15 91.36 65.47 -79.25
N PRO A 16 90.71 66.60 -78.87
CA PRO A 16 90.22 66.87 -77.52
C PRO A 16 88.82 66.26 -77.24
N VAL A 17 88.60 65.01 -77.66
CA VAL A 17 87.26 64.38 -77.59
C VAL A 17 87.29 63.02 -76.85
N ILE A 18 88.47 62.47 -76.59
CA ILE A 18 88.62 61.08 -76.13
C ILE A 18 88.24 60.83 -74.63
N PRO A 19 88.47 61.74 -73.66
CA PRO A 19 88.10 61.47 -72.26
C PRO A 19 86.59 61.49 -71.97
N TRP A 20 85.84 62.39 -72.64
CA TRP A 20 84.39 62.50 -72.49
C TRP A 20 83.65 61.32 -73.14
N VAL A 21 84.15 60.84 -74.29
CA VAL A 21 83.59 59.66 -74.95
C VAL A 21 83.82 58.39 -74.13
N PHE A 22 84.95 58.26 -73.42
CA PHE A 22 85.20 57.17 -72.47
C PHE A 22 84.27 57.24 -71.23
N LEU A 23 84.02 58.43 -70.70
CA LEU A 23 83.10 58.64 -69.56
C LEU A 23 81.65 58.30 -69.93
N VAL A 24 81.18 58.74 -71.10
CA VAL A 24 79.82 58.47 -71.60
C VAL A 24 79.66 57.00 -72.01
N SER A 25 80.65 56.39 -72.63
CA SER A 25 80.57 54.97 -73.03
C SER A 25 80.53 54.03 -71.83
N ILE A 26 81.32 54.26 -70.78
CA ILE A 26 81.26 53.44 -69.55
C ILE A 26 79.92 53.62 -68.82
N THR A 27 79.37 54.84 -68.76
CA THR A 27 78.04 55.07 -68.18
C THR A 27 76.93 54.40 -68.99
N VAL A 28 76.99 54.46 -70.32
CA VAL A 28 76.02 53.78 -71.21
C VAL A 28 76.15 52.26 -71.12
N VAL A 29 77.36 51.72 -70.98
CA VAL A 29 77.59 50.27 -70.82
C VAL A 29 77.07 49.77 -69.47
N ILE A 30 77.33 50.47 -68.37
CA ILE A 30 76.83 50.07 -67.04
C ILE A 30 75.31 50.26 -66.95
N ALA A 31 74.78 51.40 -67.42
CA ALA A 31 73.33 51.64 -67.45
C ALA A 31 72.60 50.69 -68.41
N GLY A 32 73.20 50.36 -69.55
CA GLY A 32 72.70 49.39 -70.51
C GLY A 32 72.74 47.95 -69.98
N PHE A 33 73.81 47.55 -69.29
CA PHE A 33 73.90 46.25 -68.64
C PHE A 33 72.87 46.10 -67.51
N LEU A 34 72.64 47.16 -66.72
CA LEU A 34 71.60 47.20 -65.70
C LEU A 34 70.18 47.18 -66.29
N TYR A 35 69.95 47.83 -67.43
CA TYR A 35 68.65 47.84 -68.12
C TYR A 35 68.34 46.50 -68.81
N PHE A 36 69.35 45.86 -69.42
CA PHE A 36 69.17 44.65 -70.23
C PHE A 36 69.11 43.36 -69.39
N MET A 37 69.91 43.26 -68.32
CA MET A 37 69.85 42.11 -67.40
C MET A 37 68.63 42.18 -66.48
N TYR A 38 68.07 43.38 -66.23
CA TYR A 38 67.00 43.60 -65.27
C TYR A 38 65.91 44.54 -65.83
N PRO A 39 65.04 44.04 -66.73
CA PRO A 39 63.93 44.84 -67.24
C PRO A 39 63.00 45.27 -66.10
N ALA A 40 62.68 46.56 -66.06
CA ALA A 40 61.72 47.12 -65.12
C ALA A 40 60.34 46.46 -65.33
N TRP A 41 59.94 45.68 -64.33
CA TRP A 41 58.56 45.40 -63.89
C TRP A 41 57.43 45.55 -64.94
N ASP A 42 56.96 44.43 -65.51
CA ASP A 42 55.62 44.32 -66.11
C ASP A 42 54.69 43.64 -65.10
N SER A 43 53.73 44.39 -64.54
CA SER A 43 52.82 43.93 -63.50
C SER A 43 51.58 43.19 -64.02
N LYS A 44 51.48 42.89 -65.32
CA LYS A 44 50.24 42.36 -65.93
C LYS A 44 50.18 40.86 -66.21
N LYS A 45 51.14 40.05 -65.78
CA LYS A 45 51.04 38.57 -65.91
C LYS A 45 50.75 37.90 -64.56
N LYS A 46 49.50 37.46 -64.39
CA LYS A 46 49.08 36.49 -63.36
C LYS A 46 49.23 35.07 -63.91
N ASP A 47 49.52 34.10 -63.05
CA ASP A 47 49.41 32.69 -63.43
C ASP A 47 47.94 32.27 -63.58
N SER A 48 47.67 31.09 -64.12
CA SER A 48 46.31 30.58 -64.41
C SER A 48 45.41 30.46 -63.18
N ASN A 49 45.94 30.68 -61.98
CA ASN A 49 45.21 30.56 -60.71
C ASN A 49 45.10 31.89 -59.95
N GLY A 50 45.48 33.02 -60.56
CA GLY A 50 45.16 34.35 -60.06
C GLY A 50 45.98 34.86 -58.87
N HIS A 51 47.10 34.22 -58.51
CA HIS A 51 47.98 34.69 -57.44
C HIS A 51 49.07 35.65 -57.97
N PRO A 52 49.44 36.72 -57.22
CA PRO A 52 50.61 37.52 -57.56
C PRO A 52 51.90 36.72 -57.34
N ASN A 53 52.78 36.71 -58.33
CA ASN A 53 54.04 35.95 -58.30
C ASN A 53 54.98 36.48 -57.19
N LYS A 54 55.58 35.59 -56.39
CA LYS A 54 56.43 35.90 -55.22
C LYS A 54 57.52 36.95 -55.52
N PRO A 55 57.83 37.88 -54.60
CA PRO A 55 58.85 38.90 -54.83
C PRO A 55 60.26 38.30 -54.64
N ARG A 56 60.89 37.89 -55.74
CA ARG A 56 62.37 37.86 -55.84
C ARG A 56 62.84 39.32 -55.88
N HIS A 57 62.80 40.06 -54.76
CA HIS A 57 63.11 41.50 -54.78
C HIS A 57 64.27 41.91 -53.87
N GLU A 58 64.57 41.15 -52.82
CA GLU A 58 65.58 41.53 -51.83
C GLU A 58 67.01 41.43 -52.40
N LYS A 59 67.36 40.32 -53.07
CA LYS A 59 68.70 40.14 -53.68
C LYS A 59 69.01 41.12 -54.82
N TRP A 60 67.98 41.59 -55.52
CA TRP A 60 68.13 42.47 -56.68
C TRP A 60 68.18 43.95 -56.30
N PHE A 61 67.55 44.32 -55.18
CA PHE A 61 67.71 45.64 -54.58
C PHE A 61 69.16 45.90 -54.17
N TYR A 62 69.81 44.93 -53.51
CA TYR A 62 71.23 45.06 -53.15
C TYR A 62 72.16 45.12 -54.37
N ALA A 63 71.85 44.43 -55.47
CA ALA A 63 72.63 44.52 -56.71
C ALA A 63 72.56 45.92 -57.34
N TRP A 64 71.39 46.57 -57.31
CA TRP A 64 71.20 47.95 -57.76
C TRP A 64 71.96 48.96 -56.88
N LEU A 65 71.95 48.73 -55.57
CA LEU A 65 72.62 49.58 -54.59
C LEU A 65 74.16 49.50 -54.72
N ILE A 66 74.71 48.29 -54.97
CA ILE A 66 76.14 48.09 -55.29
C ILE A 66 76.51 48.77 -56.62
N GLY A 67 75.66 48.64 -57.65
CA GLY A 67 75.90 49.26 -58.96
C GLY A 67 75.93 50.79 -58.93
N LEU A 68 75.00 51.42 -58.21
CA LEU A 68 74.97 52.87 -58.01
C LEU A 68 76.16 53.37 -57.16
N SER A 69 76.56 52.60 -56.15
CA SER A 69 77.74 52.93 -55.33
C SER A 69 79.04 52.89 -56.15
N ALA A 70 79.20 51.89 -57.02
CA ALA A 70 80.35 51.80 -57.93
C ALA A 70 80.39 52.96 -58.94
N LEU A 71 79.24 53.36 -59.49
CA LEU A 71 79.09 54.54 -60.36
C LEU A 71 79.43 55.85 -59.66
N GLY A 72 78.96 56.03 -58.41
CA GLY A 72 79.28 57.18 -57.58
C GLY A 72 80.76 57.27 -57.21
N GLY A 73 81.38 56.13 -56.87
CA GLY A 73 82.82 56.04 -56.60
C GLY A 73 83.69 56.33 -57.84
N PHE A 74 83.26 55.87 -59.02
CA PHE A 74 83.93 56.15 -60.29
C PHE A 74 83.89 57.65 -60.65
N TRP A 75 82.73 58.30 -60.48
CA TRP A 75 82.61 59.75 -60.65
C TRP A 75 83.44 60.53 -59.62
N ALA A 76 83.47 60.10 -58.35
CA ALA A 76 84.23 60.80 -57.30
C ALA A 76 85.76 60.77 -57.52
N LEU A 77 86.30 59.75 -58.18
CA LEU A 77 87.74 59.62 -58.48
C LEU A 77 88.16 60.33 -59.77
N PHE A 78 87.33 60.31 -60.82
CA PHE A 78 87.73 60.80 -62.16
C PHE A 78 87.20 62.20 -62.50
N LEU A 79 86.12 62.67 -61.85
CA LEU A 79 85.62 64.04 -62.04
C LEU A 79 86.65 65.14 -61.68
N PRO A 80 87.47 64.99 -60.61
CA PRO A 80 88.52 65.96 -60.30
C PRO A 80 89.68 65.97 -61.31
N LEU A 81 89.94 64.84 -61.99
CA LEU A 81 90.93 64.72 -63.07
C LEU A 81 90.42 65.34 -64.39
N ALA A 82 89.12 65.27 -64.64
CA ALA A 82 88.47 65.88 -65.81
C ALA A 82 88.30 67.42 -65.68
N LEU A 83 88.24 67.94 -64.45
CA LEU A 83 88.07 69.37 -64.17
C LEU A 83 89.39 70.16 -64.07
N ASN A 84 90.55 69.56 -64.35
CA ASN A 84 91.84 70.26 -64.30
C ASN A 84 92.09 71.11 -65.57
N GLN A 85 91.20 72.10 -65.80
CA GLN A 85 91.45 73.25 -66.66
C GLN A 85 91.47 74.53 -65.80
N LYS A 86 92.68 75.07 -65.61
CA LYS A 86 93.02 76.44 -65.14
C LYS A 86 92.03 77.14 -64.20
N PHE A 87 92.23 77.00 -62.89
CA PHE A 87 91.74 77.98 -61.90
C PHE A 87 92.83 79.04 -61.67
N ASN A 88 92.77 80.17 -62.38
CA ASN A 88 93.62 81.34 -62.14
C ASN A 88 92.82 82.39 -61.36
N GLY A 89 93.05 82.51 -60.05
CA GLY A 89 92.55 83.60 -59.21
C GLY A 89 92.79 83.34 -57.71
N PRO A 90 93.16 84.34 -56.90
CA PRO A 90 93.53 84.15 -55.50
C PRO A 90 92.27 83.85 -54.66
N ASN A 91 92.30 82.78 -53.87
CA ASN A 91 91.28 82.30 -52.91
C ASN A 91 90.34 81.17 -53.37
N ALA A 92 90.87 80.02 -53.83
CA ALA A 92 90.07 78.81 -54.04
C ALA A 92 90.67 77.61 -53.28
N ASP A 93 89.93 77.04 -52.30
CA ASP A 93 90.40 75.91 -51.47
C ASP A 93 89.38 74.73 -51.51
N GLY A 94 89.76 73.64 -52.19
CA GLY A 94 88.86 72.52 -52.56
C GLY A 94 88.64 71.45 -51.48
N ASN A 95 89.35 71.51 -50.36
CA ASN A 95 89.29 70.47 -49.31
C ASN A 95 88.02 70.54 -48.44
N GLN A 96 87.43 71.73 -48.25
CA GLN A 96 86.27 71.90 -47.38
C GLN A 96 84.97 71.31 -47.96
N LEU A 97 84.84 71.35 -49.30
CA LEU A 97 83.69 70.80 -50.03
C LEU A 97 83.62 69.26 -49.93
N ARG A 98 84.78 68.58 -49.94
CA ARG A 98 84.88 67.12 -49.88
C ARG A 98 84.40 66.54 -48.55
N LEU A 99 84.72 67.21 -47.44
CA LEU A 99 84.34 66.76 -46.09
C LEU A 99 82.83 66.92 -45.84
N HIS A 100 82.24 68.02 -46.33
CA HIS A 100 80.79 68.26 -46.21
C HIS A 100 79.97 67.24 -47.01
N LEU A 101 80.43 66.88 -48.22
CA LEU A 101 79.77 65.84 -49.03
C LEU A 101 79.78 64.45 -48.35
N LEU A 102 80.83 64.12 -47.61
CA LEU A 102 80.97 62.83 -46.91
C LEU A 102 80.08 62.75 -45.66
N TYR A 103 79.94 63.84 -44.90
CA TYR A 103 79.03 63.90 -43.76
C TYR A 103 77.55 63.89 -44.17
N ILE A 104 77.20 64.57 -45.26
CA ILE A 104 75.83 64.56 -45.78
C ILE A 104 75.45 63.15 -46.24
N THR A 105 76.35 62.45 -46.94
CA THR A 105 76.07 61.10 -47.43
C THR A 105 75.98 60.06 -46.30
N GLY A 106 76.87 60.11 -45.30
CA GLY A 106 76.80 59.23 -44.12
C GLY A 106 75.57 59.47 -43.24
N GLY A 107 75.19 60.73 -43.02
CA GLY A 107 74.01 61.11 -42.24
C GLY A 107 72.70 60.70 -42.91
N VAL A 108 72.62 60.83 -44.24
CA VAL A 108 71.45 60.39 -45.03
C VAL A 108 71.31 58.87 -44.96
N LEU A 109 72.40 58.10 -45.05
CA LEU A 109 72.34 56.65 -44.94
C LEU A 109 71.86 56.18 -43.55
N ALA A 110 72.37 56.82 -42.49
CA ALA A 110 71.94 56.53 -41.12
C ALA A 110 70.45 56.81 -40.91
N LEU A 111 69.93 57.94 -41.42
CA LEU A 111 68.51 58.26 -41.34
C LEU A 111 67.63 57.29 -42.16
N ILE A 112 68.10 56.85 -43.34
CA ILE A 112 67.39 55.85 -44.15
C ILE A 112 67.34 54.50 -43.41
N THR A 113 68.47 54.03 -42.86
CA THR A 113 68.50 52.77 -42.11
C THR A 113 67.67 52.82 -40.83
N LEU A 114 67.68 53.96 -40.10
CA LEU A 114 66.83 54.15 -38.93
C LEU A 114 65.34 54.18 -39.31
N GLY A 115 65.01 54.85 -40.42
CA GLY A 115 63.66 54.92 -40.97
C GLY A 115 63.13 53.56 -41.43
N GLU A 116 63.96 52.76 -42.10
CA GLU A 116 63.60 51.38 -42.49
C GLU A 116 63.50 50.44 -41.29
N THR A 117 64.39 50.58 -40.29
CA THR A 117 64.32 49.79 -39.05
C THR A 117 63.08 50.14 -38.24
N HIS A 118 62.74 51.43 -38.14
CA HIS A 118 61.49 51.86 -37.50
C HIS A 118 60.26 51.35 -38.26
N ARG A 119 60.25 51.46 -39.60
CA ARG A 119 59.17 50.92 -40.45
C ARG A 119 59.02 49.41 -40.27
N LYS A 120 60.13 48.67 -40.20
CA LYS A 120 60.12 47.22 -39.98
C LYS A 120 59.59 46.86 -38.60
N ASN A 121 60.07 47.55 -37.55
CA ASN A 121 59.59 47.33 -36.18
C ASN A 121 58.10 47.67 -36.03
N THR A 122 57.59 48.69 -36.73
CA THR A 122 56.14 48.99 -36.73
C THR A 122 55.35 47.88 -37.41
N VAL A 123 55.81 47.36 -38.55
CA VAL A 123 55.15 46.27 -39.28
C VAL A 123 55.20 44.95 -38.48
N ASP A 124 56.33 44.63 -37.86
CA ASP A 124 56.48 43.42 -37.05
C ASP A 124 55.64 43.51 -35.76
N ARG A 125 55.52 44.69 -35.16
CA ARG A 125 54.63 44.94 -34.02
C ARG A 125 53.16 44.81 -34.41
N GLU A 126 52.77 45.25 -35.61
CA GLU A 126 51.41 45.04 -36.14
C GLU A 126 51.14 43.56 -36.41
N LYS A 127 52.09 42.83 -37.03
CA LYS A 127 51.98 41.38 -37.23
C LYS A 127 51.84 40.62 -35.91
N ALA A 128 52.68 40.93 -34.91
CA ALA A 128 52.60 40.28 -33.61
C ALA A 128 51.27 40.56 -32.89
N LYS A 129 50.70 41.77 -33.05
CA LYS A 129 49.34 42.08 -32.56
C LYS A 129 48.27 41.25 -33.27
N VAL A 130 48.37 41.11 -34.59
CA VAL A 130 47.43 40.30 -35.38
C VAL A 130 47.54 38.81 -35.03
N GLU A 131 48.75 38.28 -34.84
CA GLU A 131 48.95 36.90 -34.39
C GLU A 131 48.38 36.68 -32.98
N LYS A 132 48.59 37.62 -32.07
CA LYS A 132 48.00 37.57 -30.72
C LYS A 132 46.46 37.60 -30.76
N ASP A 133 45.87 38.51 -31.54
CA ASP A 133 44.41 38.61 -31.72
C ASP A 133 43.84 37.32 -32.37
N ASN A 134 44.55 36.74 -33.34
CA ASN A 134 44.17 35.45 -33.92
C ASN A 134 44.27 34.30 -32.90
N TYR A 135 45.28 34.30 -32.04
CA TYR A 135 45.44 33.29 -31.00
C TYR A 135 44.35 33.40 -29.93
N GLU A 136 44.05 34.63 -29.47
CA GLU A 136 42.94 34.89 -28.53
C GLU A 136 41.59 34.50 -29.13
N LYS A 137 41.34 34.79 -30.42
CA LYS A 137 40.14 34.32 -31.14
C LYS A 137 40.09 32.81 -31.26
N SER A 138 41.23 32.16 -31.52
CA SER A 138 41.31 30.69 -31.60
C SER A 138 41.03 30.04 -30.25
N GLN A 139 41.56 30.61 -29.16
CA GLN A 139 41.32 30.11 -27.81
C GLN A 139 39.85 30.30 -27.41
N THR A 140 39.29 31.50 -27.63
CA THR A 140 37.87 31.79 -27.38
C THR A 140 36.97 30.88 -28.22
N HIS A 141 37.35 30.59 -29.47
CA HIS A 141 36.61 29.64 -30.30
C HIS A 141 36.67 28.22 -29.73
N GLN A 142 37.83 27.77 -29.25
CA GLN A 142 37.98 26.46 -28.59
C GLN A 142 37.15 26.36 -27.31
N ASP A 143 37.16 27.39 -26.46
CA ASP A 143 36.39 27.44 -25.21
C ASP A 143 34.87 27.40 -25.51
N ASN A 144 34.40 28.20 -26.48
CA ASN A 144 33.00 28.18 -26.91
C ASN A 144 32.59 26.81 -27.49
N VAL A 145 33.47 26.17 -28.26
CA VAL A 145 33.21 24.82 -28.80
C VAL A 145 33.14 23.79 -27.68
N LEU A 146 34.01 23.90 -26.67
CA LEU A 146 34.01 23.00 -25.51
C LEU A 146 32.76 23.18 -24.64
N GLU A 147 32.35 24.42 -24.38
CA GLU A 147 31.10 24.73 -23.67
C GLU A 147 29.88 24.18 -24.42
N GLU A 148 29.83 24.36 -25.74
CA GLU A 148 28.75 23.84 -26.57
C GLU A 148 28.74 22.30 -26.57
N GLN A 149 29.91 21.65 -26.65
CA GLN A 149 30.04 20.19 -26.52
C GLN A 149 29.57 19.69 -25.15
N GLN A 150 29.97 20.38 -24.06
CA GLN A 150 29.57 20.02 -22.71
C GLN A 150 28.06 20.20 -22.50
N ARG A 151 27.48 21.26 -23.07
CA ARG A 151 26.03 21.49 -23.06
C ARG A 151 25.30 20.38 -23.82
N GLN A 152 25.71 20.07 -25.05
CA GLN A 152 25.12 18.99 -25.85
C GLN A 152 25.24 17.63 -25.15
N PHE A 153 26.39 17.35 -24.53
CA PHE A 153 26.60 16.14 -23.74
C PHE A 153 25.65 16.08 -22.54
N ASN A 154 25.54 17.16 -21.76
CA ASN A 154 24.64 17.21 -20.61
C ASN A 154 23.16 17.07 -21.01
N GLU A 155 22.74 17.73 -22.10
CA GLU A 155 21.39 17.59 -22.65
C GLU A 155 21.12 16.14 -23.12
N THR A 156 22.11 15.49 -23.72
CA THR A 156 22.01 14.08 -24.15
C THR A 156 21.89 13.15 -22.96
N ILE A 157 22.75 13.30 -21.94
CA ILE A 157 22.70 12.51 -20.71
C ILE A 157 21.37 12.73 -19.96
N ALA A 158 20.85 13.95 -19.92
CA ALA A 158 19.55 14.23 -19.30
C ALA A 158 18.41 13.52 -20.04
N LYS A 159 18.38 13.57 -21.37
CA LYS A 159 17.40 12.85 -22.20
C LYS A 159 17.53 11.33 -22.05
N GLU A 160 18.74 10.79 -21.98
CA GLU A 160 18.95 9.36 -21.75
C GLU A 160 18.48 8.92 -20.36
N ARG A 161 18.74 9.71 -19.31
CA ARG A 161 18.23 9.44 -17.96
C ARG A 161 16.71 9.41 -17.92
N GLU A 162 16.06 10.39 -18.54
CA GLU A 162 14.59 10.44 -18.64
C GLU A 162 14.05 9.21 -19.40
N ARG A 163 14.69 8.82 -20.51
CA ARG A 163 14.31 7.59 -21.24
C ARG A 163 14.46 6.34 -20.38
N ILE A 164 15.57 6.20 -19.67
CA ILE A 164 15.82 5.05 -18.78
C ILE A 164 14.75 4.97 -17.68
N GLU A 165 14.37 6.11 -17.11
CA GLU A 165 13.35 6.16 -16.05
C GLU A 165 11.95 5.80 -16.58
N VAL A 166 11.59 6.31 -17.77
CA VAL A 166 10.35 5.95 -18.47
C VAL A 166 10.33 4.47 -18.85
N ASP A 167 11.43 3.94 -19.40
CA ASP A 167 11.54 2.53 -19.77
C ASP A 167 11.47 1.62 -18.55
N LYS A 168 12.08 2.02 -17.43
CA LYS A 168 11.99 1.29 -16.16
C LYS A 168 10.55 1.27 -15.65
N ALA A 169 9.85 2.41 -15.63
CA ALA A 169 8.46 2.50 -15.21
C ALA A 169 7.54 1.67 -16.11
N LYS A 170 7.77 1.69 -17.43
CA LYS A 170 7.03 0.87 -18.40
C LYS A 170 7.26 -0.61 -18.17
N ASN A 171 8.51 -1.05 -18.00
CA ASN A 171 8.84 -2.46 -17.76
C ASN A 171 8.22 -2.96 -16.45
N GLU A 172 8.21 -2.15 -15.39
CA GLU A 172 7.55 -2.48 -14.12
C GLU A 172 6.03 -2.64 -14.32
N GLN A 173 5.40 -1.70 -15.02
CA GLN A 173 3.97 -1.77 -15.30
C GLN A 173 3.62 -3.00 -16.17
N ASP A 174 4.44 -3.32 -17.16
CA ASP A 174 4.25 -4.49 -18.01
C ASP A 174 4.47 -5.80 -17.23
N HIS A 175 5.42 -5.83 -16.30
CA HIS A 175 5.61 -6.97 -15.39
C HIS A 175 4.36 -7.20 -14.51
N ILE A 176 3.84 -6.15 -13.88
CA ILE A 176 2.61 -6.22 -13.06
C ILE A 176 1.43 -6.73 -13.90
N ARG A 177 1.26 -6.20 -15.12
CA ARG A 177 0.21 -6.66 -16.05
C ARG A 177 0.34 -8.14 -16.38
N GLN A 178 1.56 -8.61 -16.60
CA GLN A 178 1.84 -10.02 -16.91
C GLN A 178 1.50 -10.93 -15.72
N VAL A 179 1.94 -10.56 -14.51
CA VAL A 179 1.61 -11.30 -13.28
C VAL A 179 0.10 -11.36 -13.07
N HIS A 180 -0.61 -10.24 -13.25
CA HIS A 180 -2.06 -10.20 -13.13
C HIS A 180 -2.75 -11.07 -14.19
N ALA A 181 -2.24 -11.09 -15.42
CA ALA A 181 -2.78 -11.94 -16.48
C ALA A 181 -2.58 -13.44 -16.18
N GLU A 182 -1.42 -13.81 -15.65
CA GLU A 182 -1.13 -15.18 -15.24
C GLU A 182 -2.02 -15.63 -14.07
N ARG A 183 -2.17 -14.79 -13.04
CA ARG A 183 -3.10 -15.06 -11.91
C ARG A 183 -4.52 -15.23 -12.40
N ARG A 184 -5.01 -14.37 -13.31
CA ARG A 184 -6.35 -14.52 -13.92
C ARG A 184 -6.48 -15.81 -14.72
N SER A 185 -5.44 -16.22 -15.45
CA SER A 185 -5.46 -17.49 -16.19
C SER A 185 -5.54 -18.71 -15.25
N ARG A 186 -4.75 -18.73 -14.17
CA ARG A 186 -4.83 -19.77 -13.13
C ARG A 186 -6.18 -19.76 -12.41
N TYR A 187 -6.71 -18.57 -12.12
CA TYR A 187 -8.04 -18.41 -11.53
C TYR A 187 -9.13 -19.03 -12.41
N THR A 188 -9.19 -18.68 -13.71
CA THR A 188 -10.18 -19.24 -14.64
C THR A 188 -10.07 -20.76 -14.71
N THR A 189 -8.84 -21.28 -14.82
CA THR A 189 -8.58 -22.73 -14.84
C THR A 189 -9.09 -23.40 -13.57
N ALA A 190 -8.85 -22.80 -12.39
CA ALA A 190 -9.28 -23.35 -11.12
C ALA A 190 -10.82 -23.36 -10.98
N ILE A 191 -11.50 -22.32 -11.48
CA ILE A 191 -12.97 -22.27 -11.53
C ILE A 191 -13.54 -23.36 -12.44
N GLU A 192 -12.94 -23.59 -13.60
CA GLU A 192 -13.33 -24.71 -14.48
C GLU A 192 -13.13 -26.06 -13.80
N GLN A 193 -12.02 -26.23 -13.07
CA GLN A 193 -11.73 -27.44 -12.31
C GLN A 193 -12.77 -27.73 -11.21
N LEU A 194 -13.33 -26.69 -10.56
CA LEU A 194 -14.40 -26.87 -9.57
C LEU A 194 -15.67 -27.50 -10.18
N SER A 195 -15.89 -27.37 -11.48
CA SER A 195 -17.04 -27.94 -12.18
C SER A 195 -16.76 -29.35 -12.74
N ASN A 196 -15.62 -29.95 -12.42
CA ASN A 196 -15.23 -31.25 -12.95
C ASN A 196 -15.92 -32.41 -12.19
N ASP A 197 -16.29 -33.47 -12.90
CA ASP A 197 -16.91 -34.66 -12.29
C ASP A 197 -15.96 -35.40 -11.33
N LYS A 198 -14.64 -35.31 -11.54
CA LYS A 198 -13.63 -35.97 -10.71
C LYS A 198 -13.30 -35.14 -9.48
N ALA A 199 -13.54 -35.69 -8.30
CA ALA A 199 -13.27 -35.05 -7.01
C ALA A 199 -11.81 -34.57 -6.86
N SER A 200 -10.84 -35.37 -7.32
CA SER A 200 -9.42 -34.99 -7.26
C SER A 200 -9.08 -33.75 -8.09
N ILE A 201 -9.78 -33.51 -9.21
CA ILE A 201 -9.60 -32.32 -10.04
C ILE A 201 -10.26 -31.11 -9.38
N ARG A 202 -11.48 -31.26 -8.82
CA ARG A 202 -12.14 -30.20 -8.04
C ARG A 202 -11.28 -29.75 -6.87
N LEU A 203 -10.70 -30.70 -6.13
CA LEU A 203 -9.81 -30.41 -5.02
C LEU A 203 -8.53 -29.65 -5.46
N GLY A 204 -7.97 -29.99 -6.63
CA GLY A 204 -6.89 -29.21 -7.24
C GLY A 204 -7.28 -27.76 -7.54
N GLY A 205 -8.51 -27.55 -8.03
CA GLY A 205 -9.09 -26.22 -8.23
C GLY A 205 -9.23 -25.44 -6.92
N VAL A 206 -9.74 -26.08 -5.86
CA VAL A 206 -9.85 -25.51 -4.51
C VAL A 206 -8.49 -25.01 -4.01
N TYR A 207 -7.46 -25.86 -4.02
CA TYR A 207 -6.13 -25.46 -3.53
C TYR A 207 -5.48 -24.38 -4.40
N THR A 208 -5.73 -24.39 -5.71
CA THR A 208 -5.26 -23.33 -6.61
C THR A 208 -5.90 -21.99 -6.26
N LEU A 209 -7.22 -21.96 -6.01
CA LEU A 209 -7.91 -20.74 -5.58
C LEU A 209 -7.38 -20.23 -4.24
N ILE A 210 -7.23 -21.12 -3.26
CA ILE A 210 -6.70 -20.77 -1.94
C ILE A 210 -5.30 -20.16 -2.05
N GLY A 211 -4.40 -20.80 -2.82
CA GLY A 211 -3.06 -20.27 -3.08
C GLY A 211 -3.08 -18.92 -3.78
N LEU A 212 -3.96 -18.72 -4.76
CA LEU A 212 -4.12 -17.42 -5.43
C LEU A 212 -4.58 -16.32 -4.47
N ALA A 213 -5.48 -16.61 -3.53
CA ALA A 213 -5.91 -15.64 -2.53
C ALA A 213 -4.73 -15.23 -1.62
N ASP A 214 -3.90 -16.19 -1.20
CA ASP A 214 -2.69 -15.90 -0.44
C ASP A 214 -1.68 -15.08 -1.24
N GLU A 215 -1.46 -15.43 -2.52
CA GLU A 215 -0.58 -14.69 -3.42
C GLU A 215 -1.02 -13.23 -3.58
N TRP A 216 -2.32 -12.98 -3.81
CA TRP A 216 -2.86 -11.62 -3.90
C TRP A 216 -2.65 -10.83 -2.61
N LEU A 217 -2.85 -11.44 -1.44
CA LEU A 217 -2.63 -10.77 -0.16
C LEU A 217 -1.15 -10.45 0.11
N SER A 218 -0.24 -11.30 -0.38
CA SER A 218 1.21 -11.12 -0.22
C SER A 218 1.83 -10.07 -1.16
N GLU A 219 1.05 -9.50 -2.09
CA GLU A 219 1.56 -8.62 -3.14
C GLU A 219 1.80 -7.18 -2.64
N ASP A 220 3.01 -6.87 -2.19
CA ASP A 220 3.34 -5.56 -1.62
C ASP A 220 3.33 -4.41 -2.64
N SER A 221 3.37 -4.70 -3.94
CA SER A 221 3.28 -3.67 -4.99
C SER A 221 1.87 -3.07 -5.12
N LEU A 222 0.85 -3.70 -4.56
CA LEU A 222 -0.55 -3.28 -4.67
C LEU A 222 -1.08 -2.64 -3.40
N TYR A 223 -2.02 -1.71 -3.57
CA TYR A 223 -2.77 -1.16 -2.45
C TYR A 223 -3.59 -2.24 -1.75
N GLU A 224 -3.73 -2.13 -0.42
CA GLU A 224 -4.46 -3.09 0.41
C GLU A 224 -5.90 -3.34 -0.09
N ASP A 225 -6.58 -2.28 -0.55
CA ASP A 225 -7.94 -2.39 -1.08
C ASP A 225 -8.01 -3.24 -2.37
N GLU A 226 -7.00 -3.15 -3.24
CA GLU A 226 -6.94 -3.93 -4.48
C GLU A 226 -6.65 -5.41 -4.18
N ARG A 227 -5.67 -5.68 -3.30
CA ARG A 227 -5.38 -7.03 -2.81
C ARG A 227 -6.62 -7.67 -2.19
N ARG A 228 -7.31 -6.92 -1.32
CA ARG A 228 -8.54 -7.38 -0.66
C ARG A 228 -9.67 -7.61 -1.63
N LYS A 229 -9.81 -6.78 -2.66
CA LYS A 229 -10.84 -6.95 -3.70
C LYS A 229 -10.64 -8.25 -4.48
N GLU A 230 -9.42 -8.52 -4.95
CA GLU A 230 -9.12 -9.76 -5.69
C GLU A 230 -9.24 -11.00 -4.79
N GLY A 231 -8.75 -10.92 -3.56
CA GLY A 231 -8.94 -11.99 -2.56
C GLY A 231 -10.42 -12.26 -2.27
N GLN A 232 -11.24 -11.22 -2.10
CA GLN A 232 -12.67 -11.37 -1.83
C GLN A 232 -13.41 -12.06 -3.00
N ILE A 233 -13.01 -11.82 -4.25
CA ILE A 233 -13.58 -12.53 -5.41
C ILE A 233 -13.34 -14.03 -5.25
N ILE A 234 -12.13 -14.44 -4.86
CA ILE A 234 -11.81 -15.85 -4.63
C ILE A 234 -12.62 -16.43 -3.47
N ILE A 235 -12.68 -15.73 -2.33
CA ILE A 235 -13.49 -16.16 -1.17
C ILE A 235 -14.97 -16.33 -1.55
N ASN A 236 -15.52 -15.43 -2.37
CA ASN A 236 -16.90 -15.53 -2.84
C ASN A 236 -17.14 -16.82 -3.65
N ASN A 237 -16.17 -17.27 -4.45
CA ASN A 237 -16.30 -18.51 -5.23
C ASN A 237 -16.17 -19.75 -4.34
N LEU A 238 -15.26 -19.75 -3.36
CA LEU A 238 -15.17 -20.83 -2.38
C LEU A 238 -16.48 -20.94 -1.57
N CYS A 239 -17.02 -19.81 -1.12
CA CYS A 239 -18.34 -19.75 -0.48
C CYS A 239 -19.46 -20.24 -1.41
N ALA A 240 -19.43 -19.87 -2.69
CA ALA A 240 -20.42 -20.31 -3.68
C ALA A 240 -20.35 -21.83 -3.91
N TYR A 241 -19.16 -22.42 -3.93
CA TYR A 241 -18.99 -23.86 -4.02
C TYR A 241 -19.60 -24.57 -2.81
N ILE A 242 -19.34 -24.09 -1.59
CA ILE A 242 -19.94 -24.62 -0.36
C ILE A 242 -21.46 -24.49 -0.36
N ARG A 243 -22.01 -23.37 -0.86
CA ARG A 243 -23.45 -23.15 -0.99
C ARG A 243 -24.11 -23.99 -2.09
N SER A 244 -23.33 -24.60 -2.98
CA SER A 244 -23.90 -25.31 -4.12
C SER A 244 -24.78 -26.48 -3.66
N PRO A 245 -25.97 -26.69 -4.28
CA PRO A 245 -26.84 -27.80 -3.92
C PRO A 245 -26.15 -29.15 -4.10
N PHE A 246 -26.41 -30.08 -3.19
CA PHE A 246 -25.97 -31.46 -3.27
C PHE A 246 -27.15 -32.39 -2.95
N ASP A 247 -27.53 -33.21 -3.92
CA ASP A 247 -28.71 -34.08 -3.90
C ASP A 247 -28.72 -35.04 -2.71
N LEU A 248 -27.55 -35.59 -2.37
CA LEU A 248 -27.40 -36.58 -1.30
C LEU A 248 -27.28 -35.95 0.11
N ALA A 249 -27.16 -34.63 0.23
CA ALA A 249 -27.00 -33.95 1.53
C ALA A 249 -28.18 -34.22 2.48
N SER A 250 -29.41 -34.29 1.95
CA SER A 250 -30.62 -34.51 2.75
C SER A 250 -30.67 -35.90 3.39
N LYS A 251 -30.03 -36.90 2.77
CA LYS A 251 -29.97 -38.31 3.20
C LYS A 251 -28.70 -38.66 3.98
N HIS A 252 -28.00 -37.67 4.55
CA HIS A 252 -26.71 -37.88 5.26
C HIS A 252 -26.70 -39.01 6.30
N LYS A 253 -27.83 -39.27 7.01
CA LYS A 253 -27.94 -40.37 7.98
C LYS A 253 -27.97 -41.76 7.33
N GLU A 254 -28.46 -41.87 6.11
CA GLU A 254 -28.48 -43.13 5.36
C GLU A 254 -27.08 -43.43 4.80
N HIS A 255 -26.38 -42.41 4.33
CA HIS A 255 -25.04 -42.55 3.74
C HIS A 255 -23.90 -42.76 4.76
N THR A 256 -24.18 -42.58 6.05
CA THR A 256 -23.23 -42.86 7.15
C THR A 256 -23.41 -44.26 7.76
N GLN A 257 -24.38 -45.06 7.28
CA GLN A 257 -24.65 -46.43 7.77
C GLN A 257 -23.87 -47.51 7.00
N ASP A 258 -23.52 -48.59 7.69
CA ASP A 258 -22.79 -49.74 7.11
C ASP A 258 -23.66 -50.64 6.22
N GLN A 259 -24.99 -50.57 6.34
CA GLN A 259 -25.93 -51.42 5.60
C GLN A 259 -27.03 -50.60 4.94
N ALA A 260 -27.47 -51.04 3.76
CA ALA A 260 -28.54 -50.38 3.05
C ALA A 260 -29.89 -50.54 3.75
N PRO A 261 -30.66 -49.44 3.92
CA PRO A 261 -32.07 -49.53 4.28
C PRO A 261 -32.82 -50.47 3.32
N LYS A 262 -33.78 -51.24 3.83
CA LYS A 262 -34.54 -52.23 3.03
C LYS A 262 -35.20 -51.63 1.78
N ASP A 263 -35.58 -50.36 1.85
CA ASP A 263 -36.27 -49.64 0.78
C ASP A 263 -35.35 -48.64 0.04
N TYR A 264 -34.03 -48.80 0.15
CA TYR A 264 -33.08 -47.93 -0.56
C TYR A 264 -33.19 -48.16 -2.08
N GLU A 265 -33.55 -47.12 -2.81
CA GLU A 265 -33.71 -47.15 -4.25
C GLU A 265 -32.39 -47.55 -4.94
N GLY A 266 -32.41 -48.63 -5.73
CA GLY A 266 -31.20 -49.19 -6.37
C GLY A 266 -30.39 -50.16 -5.49
N GLY A 267 -30.83 -50.44 -4.26
CA GLY A 267 -30.22 -51.45 -3.39
C GLY A 267 -28.80 -51.13 -2.94
N THR A 268 -28.05 -52.15 -2.52
CA THR A 268 -26.71 -51.99 -1.91
C THR A 268 -25.67 -51.42 -2.88
N GLU A 269 -25.75 -51.74 -4.16
CA GLU A 269 -24.78 -51.25 -5.16
C GLU A 269 -24.92 -49.74 -5.37
N GLN A 270 -26.14 -49.24 -5.53
CA GLN A 270 -26.41 -47.81 -5.63
C GLN A 270 -25.99 -47.07 -4.35
N LEU A 271 -26.28 -47.64 -3.18
CA LEU A 271 -25.83 -47.05 -1.91
C LEU A 271 -24.31 -46.90 -1.86
N ASN A 272 -23.55 -47.92 -2.26
CA ASN A 272 -22.08 -47.84 -2.24
C ASN A 272 -21.57 -46.72 -3.17
N GLN A 273 -22.19 -46.53 -4.33
CA GLN A 273 -21.85 -45.44 -5.26
C GLN A 273 -22.19 -44.07 -4.67
N ASP A 274 -23.40 -43.93 -4.10
CA ASP A 274 -23.83 -42.68 -3.46
C ASP A 274 -23.00 -42.34 -2.23
N GLN A 275 -22.60 -43.34 -1.43
CA GLN A 275 -21.65 -43.15 -0.33
C GLN A 275 -20.29 -42.66 -0.82
N GLY A 276 -19.81 -43.17 -1.96
CA GLY A 276 -18.60 -42.66 -2.61
C GLY A 276 -18.72 -41.18 -2.97
N ARG A 277 -19.77 -40.81 -3.73
CA ARG A 277 -20.07 -39.42 -4.11
C ARG A 277 -20.22 -38.51 -2.89
N PHE A 278 -20.90 -38.99 -1.85
CA PHE A 278 -21.13 -38.27 -0.60
C PHE A 278 -19.82 -37.96 0.12
N ARG A 279 -18.94 -38.96 0.29
CA ARG A 279 -17.63 -38.78 0.93
C ARG A 279 -16.74 -37.85 0.13
N GLU A 280 -16.69 -38.02 -1.19
CA GLU A 280 -15.90 -37.14 -2.06
C GLU A 280 -16.32 -35.66 -1.94
N GLU A 281 -17.63 -35.38 -1.97
CA GLU A 281 -18.12 -34.01 -1.83
C GLU A 281 -17.94 -33.46 -0.41
N GLN A 282 -18.12 -34.30 0.61
CA GLN A 282 -17.80 -33.98 2.00
C GLN A 282 -16.33 -33.58 2.15
N ASP A 283 -15.40 -34.39 1.63
CA ASP A 283 -13.96 -34.17 1.77
C ASP A 283 -13.52 -32.85 1.12
N ILE A 284 -14.07 -32.52 -0.04
CA ILE A 284 -13.76 -31.25 -0.73
C ILE A 284 -14.25 -30.05 0.07
N ARG A 285 -15.52 -30.05 0.50
CA ARG A 285 -16.06 -28.89 1.25
C ARG A 285 -15.43 -28.77 2.63
N LEU A 286 -15.11 -29.89 3.27
CA LEU A 286 -14.37 -29.92 4.53
C LEU A 286 -12.96 -29.35 4.35
N ALA A 287 -12.26 -29.69 3.25
CA ALA A 287 -10.95 -29.11 2.94
C ALA A 287 -11.04 -27.57 2.80
N ILE A 288 -12.05 -27.05 2.11
CA ILE A 288 -12.27 -25.59 2.03
C ILE A 288 -12.47 -25.00 3.45
N MET A 289 -13.33 -25.60 4.28
CA MET A 289 -13.60 -25.12 5.63
C MET A 289 -12.36 -25.16 6.54
N GLN A 290 -11.53 -26.20 6.41
CA GLN A 290 -10.27 -26.33 7.16
C GLN A 290 -9.27 -25.24 6.76
N GLU A 291 -9.08 -25.01 5.46
CA GLU A 291 -8.17 -23.99 4.95
C GLU A 291 -8.63 -22.56 5.30
N LEU A 292 -9.95 -22.34 5.32
CA LEU A 292 -10.56 -21.10 5.83
C LEU A 292 -10.25 -20.92 7.32
N ARG A 293 -10.59 -21.90 8.16
CA ARG A 293 -10.32 -21.87 9.61
C ARG A 293 -8.86 -21.56 9.89
N ASP A 294 -7.95 -22.23 9.19
CA ASP A 294 -6.52 -22.13 9.39
C ASP A 294 -5.97 -20.73 9.13
N ARG A 295 -6.56 -20.00 8.17
CA ARG A 295 -6.21 -18.61 7.81
C ARG A 295 -7.02 -17.55 8.56
N LEU A 296 -8.13 -17.93 9.17
CA LEU A 296 -8.88 -17.10 10.10
C LEU A 296 -8.26 -17.10 11.50
N ARG A 297 -7.50 -18.13 11.86
CA ARG A 297 -6.77 -18.22 13.14
C ARG A 297 -5.51 -17.35 13.12
N ASN A 298 -5.23 -16.69 14.25
CA ASN A 298 -3.96 -16.01 14.47
C ASN A 298 -2.91 -17.02 14.99
N ARG A 299 -2.30 -17.78 14.08
CA ARG A 299 -1.33 -18.84 14.42
C ARG A 299 0.01 -18.31 14.95
N LEU A 300 0.33 -17.04 14.69
CA LEU A 300 1.62 -16.45 15.06
C LEU A 300 1.61 -15.81 16.45
N HIS A 301 0.46 -15.79 17.14
CA HIS A 301 0.27 -15.06 18.41
C HIS A 301 0.95 -13.69 18.38
N SER A 302 0.84 -13.00 17.23
CA SER A 302 1.40 -11.67 17.06
C SER A 302 0.85 -10.77 18.17
N LEU A 303 1.75 -10.27 19.02
CA LEU A 303 1.39 -9.36 20.10
C LEU A 303 0.81 -8.04 19.58
N GLU A 304 1.02 -7.73 18.30
CA GLU A 304 0.57 -6.49 17.66
C GLU A 304 -0.76 -6.61 16.90
N ASN A 305 -1.14 -7.81 16.42
CA ASN A 305 -2.35 -7.96 15.60
C ASN A 305 -3.11 -9.27 15.91
N ASP A 306 -4.30 -9.14 16.51
CA ASP A 306 -5.19 -10.24 16.91
C ASP A 306 -6.02 -10.78 15.73
N SER A 307 -5.49 -10.78 14.50
CA SER A 307 -6.19 -11.19 13.27
C SER A 307 -5.39 -12.17 12.43
N GLY A 308 -6.08 -13.11 11.76
CA GLY A 308 -5.49 -13.99 10.75
C GLY A 308 -5.46 -13.32 9.38
N PRO A 309 -4.65 -13.83 8.43
CA PRO A 309 -4.50 -13.23 7.09
C PRO A 309 -5.84 -13.07 6.34
N TRP A 310 -6.82 -13.93 6.61
CA TRP A 310 -8.12 -13.91 5.93
C TRP A 310 -9.24 -13.32 6.78
N SER A 311 -8.94 -12.77 7.96
CA SER A 311 -9.96 -12.26 8.87
C SER A 311 -10.76 -11.10 8.27
N ASN A 312 -10.17 -10.29 7.39
CA ASN A 312 -10.81 -9.12 6.80
C ASN A 312 -11.80 -9.44 5.66
N PHE A 313 -11.97 -10.69 5.24
CA PHE A 313 -12.95 -11.00 4.20
C PHE A 313 -14.37 -11.14 4.75
N ASP A 314 -15.34 -10.89 3.87
CA ASP A 314 -16.75 -11.18 4.09
C ASP A 314 -17.05 -12.63 3.66
N TYR A 315 -17.85 -13.34 4.46
CA TYR A 315 -18.19 -14.74 4.22
C TYR A 315 -19.70 -14.90 4.08
N ASN A 316 -20.14 -15.51 2.99
CA ASN A 316 -21.56 -15.76 2.73
C ASN A 316 -21.81 -17.26 2.58
N PHE A 317 -22.40 -17.84 3.62
CA PHE A 317 -22.85 -19.22 3.71
C PHE A 317 -24.37 -19.31 3.83
N ALA A 318 -25.10 -18.25 3.48
CA ALA A 318 -26.55 -18.25 3.56
C ALA A 318 -27.15 -19.38 2.71
N ASN A 319 -28.21 -20.01 3.21
CA ASN A 319 -28.91 -21.15 2.57
C ASN A 319 -28.02 -22.39 2.33
N THR A 320 -26.90 -22.54 3.04
CA THR A 320 -26.05 -23.74 2.93
C THR A 320 -26.60 -24.91 3.75
N THR A 321 -26.54 -26.13 3.21
CA THR A 321 -26.70 -27.35 4.00
C THR A 321 -25.35 -27.99 4.26
N PHE A 322 -24.89 -27.93 5.50
CA PHE A 322 -23.66 -28.58 5.97
C PHE A 322 -23.99 -29.98 6.49
N PHE A 323 -23.64 -31.00 5.70
CA PHE A 323 -23.92 -32.41 6.00
C PHE A 323 -22.73 -33.14 6.66
N TYR A 324 -21.81 -32.37 7.22
CA TYR A 324 -20.58 -32.79 7.88
C TYR A 324 -20.27 -31.85 9.05
N ASP A 325 -19.40 -32.28 9.95
CA ASP A 325 -18.97 -31.47 11.10
C ASP A 325 -18.12 -30.28 10.63
N ILE A 326 -18.39 -29.10 11.20
CA ILE A 326 -17.65 -27.87 10.92
C ILE A 326 -16.87 -27.48 12.16
N ASP A 327 -15.56 -27.32 11.99
CA ASP A 327 -14.71 -26.67 12.98
C ASP A 327 -14.31 -25.27 12.48
N LEU A 328 -14.71 -24.26 13.24
CA LEU A 328 -14.33 -22.86 13.11
C LEU A 328 -13.90 -22.31 14.48
N SER A 329 -13.46 -23.18 15.39
CA SER A 329 -12.95 -22.78 16.69
C SER A 329 -11.73 -21.87 16.53
N GLU A 330 -11.58 -20.89 17.42
CA GLU A 330 -10.54 -19.85 17.42
C GLU A 330 -10.48 -18.96 16.15
N ALA A 331 -11.44 -19.10 15.23
CA ALA A 331 -11.51 -18.29 14.02
C ALA A 331 -11.82 -16.82 14.34
N ARG A 332 -11.16 -15.91 13.64
CA ARG A 332 -11.31 -14.45 13.82
C ARG A 332 -11.92 -13.82 12.58
N PHE A 333 -13.13 -13.31 12.69
CA PHE A 333 -13.87 -12.65 11.61
C PHE A 333 -13.88 -11.14 11.84
N LEU A 334 -13.03 -10.41 11.11
CA LEU A 334 -13.07 -8.94 11.05
C LEU A 334 -14.12 -8.47 10.05
N GLY A 335 -14.26 -9.17 8.91
CA GLY A 335 -15.38 -9.00 7.99
C GLY A 335 -16.67 -9.65 8.51
N LYS A 336 -17.75 -9.50 7.74
CA LYS A 336 -19.06 -10.04 8.11
C LYS A 336 -19.15 -11.53 7.80
N ILE A 337 -19.98 -12.25 8.55
CA ILE A 337 -20.35 -13.62 8.23
C ILE A 337 -21.87 -13.76 8.18
N ASP A 338 -22.36 -14.35 7.11
CA ASP A 338 -23.78 -14.64 6.90
C ASP A 338 -24.00 -16.14 6.84
N LEU A 339 -24.65 -16.70 7.87
CA LEU A 339 -25.10 -18.08 7.99
C LEU A 339 -26.64 -18.13 8.07
N SER A 340 -27.32 -17.12 7.52
CA SER A 340 -28.79 -17.07 7.52
C SER A 340 -29.35 -18.25 6.73
N GLU A 341 -30.39 -18.90 7.26
CA GLU A 341 -31.05 -20.07 6.68
C GLU A 341 -30.12 -21.29 6.49
N ALA A 342 -28.91 -21.25 7.05
CA ALA A 342 -27.99 -22.38 6.99
C ALA A 342 -28.50 -23.57 7.83
N ARG A 343 -28.27 -24.79 7.36
CA ARG A 343 -28.66 -26.03 8.03
C ARG A 343 -27.41 -26.84 8.38
N PHE A 344 -27.13 -27.00 9.66
CA PHE A 344 -26.03 -27.81 10.19
C PHE A 344 -26.57 -29.18 10.58
N LEU A 345 -26.37 -30.17 9.70
CA LEU A 345 -26.76 -31.57 9.97
C LEU A 345 -25.71 -32.30 10.82
N GLY A 346 -24.44 -31.89 10.70
CA GLY A 346 -23.36 -32.24 11.63
C GLY A 346 -23.17 -31.17 12.71
N LYS A 347 -22.18 -31.40 13.57
CA LYS A 347 -21.82 -30.47 14.66
C LYS A 347 -21.18 -29.21 14.11
N ILE A 348 -21.32 -28.12 14.85
CA ILE A 348 -20.55 -26.90 14.60
C ILE A 348 -19.78 -26.49 15.85
N ASP A 349 -18.47 -26.30 15.69
CA ASP A 349 -17.60 -25.76 16.72
C ASP A 349 -17.15 -24.33 16.37
N LEU A 350 -17.59 -23.37 17.18
CA LEU A 350 -17.22 -21.96 17.16
C LEU A 350 -16.57 -21.55 18.48
N SER A 351 -16.10 -22.51 19.28
CA SER A 351 -15.48 -22.22 20.56
C SER A 351 -14.27 -21.31 20.38
N GLU A 352 -14.14 -20.32 21.26
CA GLU A 352 -13.06 -19.32 21.24
C GLU A 352 -13.01 -18.47 19.94
N ALA A 353 -14.00 -18.57 19.06
CA ALA A 353 -14.11 -17.72 17.88
C ALA A 353 -14.37 -16.25 18.27
N ARG A 354 -13.89 -15.32 17.43
CA ARG A 354 -14.02 -13.87 17.63
C ARG A 354 -14.66 -13.24 16.41
N PHE A 355 -15.91 -12.80 16.54
CA PHE A 355 -16.64 -12.06 15.52
C PHE A 355 -16.52 -10.56 15.80
N LEU A 356 -15.55 -9.93 15.14
CA LEU A 356 -15.33 -8.48 15.20
C LEU A 356 -16.19 -7.73 14.16
N GLY A 357 -16.60 -8.39 13.09
CA GLY A 357 -17.66 -7.95 12.18
C GLY A 357 -19.05 -8.49 12.58
N LYS A 358 -20.09 -8.11 11.83
CA LYS A 358 -21.46 -8.58 12.04
C LYS A 358 -21.59 -10.07 11.71
N ALA A 359 -22.38 -10.79 12.51
CA ALA A 359 -22.70 -12.20 12.27
C ALA A 359 -24.22 -12.42 12.20
N SER A 360 -24.71 -13.15 11.20
CA SER A 360 -26.12 -13.55 11.10
C SER A 360 -26.27 -15.06 11.08
N PHE A 361 -27.19 -15.54 11.90
CA PHE A 361 -27.70 -16.92 11.99
C PHE A 361 -29.23 -16.91 11.89
N THR A 362 -29.79 -15.88 11.24
CA THR A 362 -31.25 -15.72 11.09
C THR A 362 -31.83 -16.95 10.40
N ASN A 363 -32.86 -17.57 10.95
CA ASN A 363 -33.48 -18.79 10.41
C ASN A 363 -32.52 -20.00 10.26
N ALA A 364 -31.34 -19.98 10.89
CA ALA A 364 -30.40 -21.10 10.84
C ALA A 364 -30.91 -22.30 11.66
N LYS A 365 -30.61 -23.52 11.22
CA LYS A 365 -31.03 -24.77 11.87
C LYS A 365 -29.83 -25.60 12.27
N PHE A 366 -29.70 -25.89 13.56
CA PHE A 366 -28.66 -26.71 14.16
C PHE A 366 -29.27 -28.06 14.57
N ASN A 367 -29.02 -29.08 13.76
CA ASN A 367 -29.60 -30.42 13.91
C ASN A 367 -28.77 -31.36 14.80
N ASP A 368 -27.56 -30.94 15.15
CA ASP A 368 -26.66 -31.61 16.10
C ASP A 368 -26.06 -30.54 17.06
N ASN A 369 -25.17 -30.96 17.96
CA ASN A 369 -24.59 -30.12 18.98
C ASN A 369 -23.86 -28.91 18.37
N SER A 370 -24.11 -27.73 18.94
CA SER A 370 -23.48 -26.48 18.52
C SER A 370 -22.72 -25.84 19.69
N ASN A 371 -21.46 -25.51 19.47
CA ASN A 371 -20.55 -25.03 20.49
C ASN A 371 -20.09 -23.59 20.20
N PHE A 372 -20.52 -22.65 21.03
CA PHE A 372 -20.13 -21.23 21.05
C PHE A 372 -19.38 -20.89 22.36
N LYS A 373 -18.80 -21.88 23.03
CA LYS A 373 -18.11 -21.68 24.30
C LYS A 373 -16.97 -20.68 24.15
N ASN A 374 -16.86 -19.71 25.07
CA ASN A 374 -15.83 -18.67 25.06
C ASN A 374 -15.83 -17.80 23.78
N THR A 375 -16.90 -17.79 22.98
CA THR A 375 -16.98 -16.95 21.77
C THR A 375 -17.13 -15.47 22.15
N PHE A 376 -16.57 -14.58 21.33
CA PHE A 376 -16.70 -13.12 21.49
C PHE A 376 -17.37 -12.50 20.27
N PHE A 377 -18.53 -11.86 20.47
CA PHE A 377 -19.21 -11.05 19.46
C PHE A 377 -19.03 -9.57 19.80
N LYS A 378 -18.22 -8.86 19.01
CA LYS A 378 -17.98 -7.41 19.18
C LYS A 378 -19.18 -6.60 18.68
N GLU A 379 -19.63 -6.91 17.47
CA GLU A 379 -20.73 -6.25 16.77
C GLU A 379 -22.05 -7.01 16.96
N LYS A 380 -23.14 -6.50 16.37
CA LYS A 380 -24.46 -7.14 16.43
C LYS A 380 -24.39 -8.59 15.91
N VAL A 381 -25.00 -9.51 16.66
CA VAL A 381 -25.30 -10.88 16.20
C VAL A 381 -26.81 -11.14 16.20
N ASP A 382 -27.30 -11.83 15.18
CA ASP A 382 -28.72 -12.11 14.97
C ASP A 382 -28.98 -13.61 14.84
N PHE A 383 -29.75 -14.18 15.77
CA PHE A 383 -30.24 -15.56 15.80
C PHE A 383 -31.77 -15.61 15.65
N THR A 384 -32.39 -14.56 15.13
CA THR A 384 -33.86 -14.50 14.95
C THR A 384 -34.35 -15.74 14.21
N GLU A 385 -35.37 -16.41 14.77
CA GLU A 385 -35.99 -17.61 14.20
C GLU A 385 -35.03 -18.81 14.00
N ALA A 386 -33.83 -18.78 14.60
CA ALA A 386 -32.93 -19.93 14.60
C ALA A 386 -33.52 -21.10 15.39
N GLU A 387 -33.18 -22.33 15.00
CA GLU A 387 -33.66 -23.56 15.62
C GLU A 387 -32.49 -24.45 16.02
N PHE A 388 -32.33 -24.69 17.32
CA PHE A 388 -31.33 -25.58 17.91
C PHE A 388 -32.01 -26.84 18.44
N THR A 389 -31.83 -27.96 17.76
CA THR A 389 -32.54 -29.20 18.10
C THR A 389 -31.81 -30.07 19.12
N ALA A 390 -30.49 -29.89 19.25
CA ALA A 390 -29.61 -30.63 20.15
C ALA A 390 -28.99 -29.71 21.22
N TYR A 391 -28.00 -30.20 21.96
CA TYR A 391 -27.35 -29.43 23.02
C TYR A 391 -26.62 -28.21 22.44
N THR A 392 -26.86 -27.04 23.02
CA THR A 392 -26.27 -25.77 22.57
C THR A 392 -25.49 -25.11 23.70
N ASN A 393 -24.21 -24.83 23.46
CA ASN A 393 -23.29 -24.31 24.46
C ASN A 393 -22.86 -22.87 24.14
N PHE A 394 -23.36 -21.89 24.89
CA PHE A 394 -22.93 -20.50 24.92
C PHE A 394 -22.16 -20.16 26.22
N THR A 395 -21.62 -21.15 26.94
CA THR A 395 -20.90 -20.91 28.20
C THR A 395 -19.74 -19.93 28.00
N ASN A 396 -19.62 -18.94 28.89
CA ASN A 396 -18.63 -17.84 28.81
C ASN A 396 -18.67 -17.00 27.52
N THR A 397 -19.75 -17.04 26.73
CA THR A 397 -19.88 -16.19 25.54
C THR A 397 -20.02 -14.73 25.94
N ILE A 398 -19.35 -13.83 25.23
CA ILE A 398 -19.46 -12.39 25.45
C ILE A 398 -20.11 -11.75 24.22
N PHE A 399 -21.29 -11.17 24.43
CA PHE A 399 -22.03 -10.36 23.48
C PHE A 399 -21.85 -8.89 23.84
N ASN A 400 -20.99 -8.21 23.09
CA ASN A 400 -20.58 -6.84 23.40
C ASN A 400 -21.59 -5.79 22.90
N SER A 401 -22.25 -6.08 21.78
CA SER A 401 -23.29 -5.25 21.16
C SER A 401 -24.66 -5.93 21.24
N ALA A 402 -25.68 -5.30 20.63
CA ALA A 402 -27.03 -5.84 20.63
C ALA A 402 -27.08 -7.28 20.09
N THR A 403 -27.82 -8.15 20.76
CA THR A 403 -27.96 -9.57 20.41
C THR A 403 -29.42 -9.94 20.34
N ASN A 404 -29.80 -10.67 19.29
CA ASN A 404 -31.19 -11.04 19.03
C ASN A 404 -31.38 -12.55 18.94
N PHE A 405 -32.25 -13.09 19.78
CA PHE A 405 -32.78 -14.46 19.83
C PHE A 405 -34.31 -14.45 19.74
N LEU A 406 -34.89 -13.44 19.05
CA LEU A 406 -36.33 -13.35 18.82
C LEU A 406 -36.84 -14.61 18.11
N ASN A 407 -37.90 -15.24 18.63
CA ASN A 407 -38.48 -16.46 18.07
C ASN A 407 -37.50 -17.65 17.94
N THR A 408 -36.34 -17.61 18.60
CA THR A 408 -35.37 -18.72 18.57
C THR A 408 -35.94 -19.93 19.32
N ARG A 409 -35.72 -21.13 18.79
CA ARG A 409 -36.19 -22.39 19.40
C ARG A 409 -35.01 -23.24 19.84
N PHE A 410 -34.81 -23.38 21.15
CA PHE A 410 -33.89 -24.33 21.77
C PHE A 410 -34.68 -25.56 22.22
N ILE A 411 -34.68 -26.63 21.42
CA ILE A 411 -35.48 -27.84 21.71
C ILE A 411 -34.91 -28.63 22.87
N ASN A 412 -33.58 -28.71 22.96
CA ASN A 412 -32.86 -29.38 24.05
C ASN A 412 -32.20 -28.34 24.99
N VAL A 413 -31.29 -28.78 25.86
CA VAL A 413 -30.60 -27.93 26.83
C VAL A 413 -29.81 -26.82 26.12
N ALA A 414 -30.00 -25.59 26.59
CA ALA A 414 -29.25 -24.41 26.15
C ALA A 414 -28.47 -23.83 27.33
N ASP A 415 -27.15 -23.87 27.24
CA ASP A 415 -26.24 -23.44 28.30
C ASP A 415 -25.66 -22.06 28.00
N PHE A 416 -26.10 -21.03 28.71
CA PHE A 416 -25.59 -19.66 28.70
C PHE A 416 -24.82 -19.33 29.98
N ASN A 417 -24.35 -20.32 30.73
CA ASN A 417 -23.66 -20.10 32.00
C ASN A 417 -22.45 -19.18 31.83
N LYS A 418 -22.26 -18.23 32.75
CA LYS A 418 -21.16 -17.27 32.73
C LYS A 418 -21.10 -16.37 31.48
N SER A 419 -22.14 -16.35 30.66
CA SER A 419 -22.22 -15.48 29.49
C SER A 419 -22.41 -14.01 29.91
N ARG A 420 -22.03 -13.08 29.03
CA ARG A 420 -22.13 -11.63 29.28
C ARG A 420 -22.82 -10.95 28.11
N PHE A 421 -23.96 -10.32 28.36
CA PHE A 421 -24.70 -9.50 27.41
C PHE A 421 -24.53 -8.03 27.80
N ARG A 422 -23.54 -7.32 27.25
CA ARG A 422 -23.21 -5.95 27.70
C ARG A 422 -24.20 -4.89 27.25
N ASN A 423 -24.94 -5.17 26.18
CA ASN A 423 -25.93 -4.27 25.60
C ASN A 423 -27.28 -5.02 25.46
N ARG A 424 -28.23 -4.42 24.74
CA ARG A 424 -29.57 -4.98 24.53
C ARG A 424 -29.52 -6.46 24.11
N ALA A 425 -30.20 -7.31 24.87
CA ALA A 425 -30.38 -8.73 24.55
C ALA A 425 -31.87 -9.07 24.45
N SER A 426 -32.30 -9.64 23.32
CA SER A 426 -33.69 -10.01 23.10
C SER A 426 -33.83 -11.52 22.96
N PHE A 427 -34.56 -12.14 23.88
CA PHE A 427 -35.06 -13.51 23.87
C PHE A 427 -36.59 -13.54 23.77
N SER A 428 -37.20 -12.43 23.33
CA SER A 428 -38.66 -12.35 23.19
C SER A 428 -39.18 -13.48 22.30
N GLN A 429 -40.27 -14.12 22.71
CA GLN A 429 -40.91 -15.25 22.02
C GLN A 429 -39.97 -16.45 21.77
N ALA A 430 -38.82 -16.51 22.44
CA ALA A 430 -37.94 -17.68 22.36
C ALA A 430 -38.58 -18.88 23.07
N PHE A 431 -38.38 -20.07 22.52
CA PHE A 431 -38.84 -21.33 23.11
C PHE A 431 -37.65 -22.14 23.61
N PHE A 432 -37.62 -22.47 24.89
CA PHE A 432 -36.66 -23.36 25.54
C PHE A 432 -37.37 -24.64 25.96
N GLY A 433 -37.33 -25.67 25.12
CA GLY A 433 -37.93 -26.99 25.37
C GLY A 433 -37.15 -27.82 26.37
N GLY A 434 -35.84 -27.61 26.49
CA GLY A 434 -34.98 -28.17 27.52
C GLY A 434 -34.75 -27.23 28.71
N TYR A 435 -33.74 -27.51 29.52
CA TYR A 435 -33.28 -26.57 30.55
C TYR A 435 -32.53 -25.40 29.92
N ALA A 436 -32.81 -24.20 30.41
CA ALA A 436 -32.08 -22.98 30.06
C ALA A 436 -31.20 -22.54 31.23
N HIS A 437 -29.88 -22.56 31.05
CA HIS A 437 -28.94 -22.24 32.13
C HIS A 437 -28.28 -20.88 31.91
N PHE A 438 -28.55 -19.93 32.81
CA PHE A 438 -27.95 -18.59 32.88
C PHE A 438 -27.21 -18.39 34.22
N THR A 439 -26.65 -19.47 34.78
CA THR A 439 -25.96 -19.39 36.06
C THR A 439 -24.68 -18.57 35.92
N ASN A 440 -24.43 -17.63 36.82
CA ASN A 440 -23.31 -16.68 36.77
C ASN A 440 -23.28 -15.76 35.53
N SER A 441 -24.37 -15.62 34.78
CA SER A 441 -24.39 -14.71 33.62
C SER A 441 -24.52 -13.25 34.05
N VAL A 442 -24.18 -12.32 33.15
CA VAL A 442 -24.35 -10.89 33.35
C VAL A 442 -25.14 -10.30 32.18
N PHE A 443 -26.22 -9.60 32.48
CA PHE A 443 -27.01 -8.85 31.51
C PHE A 443 -26.91 -7.36 31.80
N GLY A 444 -26.69 -6.56 30.76
CA GLY A 444 -26.38 -5.14 30.83
C GLY A 444 -24.96 -4.85 31.33
N ASP A 445 -24.58 -3.58 31.22
CA ASP A 445 -23.40 -2.99 31.84
C ASP A 445 -23.88 -1.79 32.66
N GLU A 446 -23.34 -1.54 33.85
CA GLU A 446 -23.76 -0.41 34.69
C GLU A 446 -23.61 0.95 33.98
N LYS A 447 -22.75 1.02 32.95
CA LYS A 447 -22.48 2.23 32.17
C LYS A 447 -23.32 2.36 30.90
N VAL A 448 -24.07 1.32 30.50
CA VAL A 448 -24.80 1.27 29.23
C VAL A 448 -26.21 0.78 29.49
N ASP A 449 -27.23 1.50 29.02
CA ASP A 449 -28.63 1.08 29.13
C ASP A 449 -28.88 -0.18 28.28
N GLY A 450 -28.66 -1.35 28.88
CA GLY A 450 -28.68 -2.66 28.25
C GLY A 450 -29.92 -3.45 28.66
N ASN A 451 -31.08 -3.05 28.16
CA ASN A 451 -32.33 -3.74 28.48
C ASN A 451 -32.38 -5.18 27.94
N THR A 452 -32.92 -6.07 28.74
CA THR A 452 -33.07 -7.49 28.41
C THR A 452 -34.54 -7.86 28.26
N TYR A 453 -34.90 -8.56 27.20
CA TYR A 453 -36.29 -8.88 26.86
C TYR A 453 -36.49 -10.38 26.76
N PHE A 454 -37.35 -10.95 27.59
CA PHE A 454 -37.85 -12.33 27.55
C PHE A 454 -39.36 -12.35 27.30
N ASN A 455 -39.90 -11.30 26.67
CA ASN A 455 -41.34 -11.14 26.51
C ASN A 455 -41.94 -12.27 25.68
N GLY A 456 -42.91 -12.99 26.21
CA GLY A 456 -43.52 -14.16 25.56
C GLY A 456 -42.59 -15.37 25.45
N ALA A 457 -41.41 -15.36 26.09
CA ALA A 457 -40.50 -16.51 26.09
C ALA A 457 -41.12 -17.68 26.84
N GLN A 458 -40.83 -18.91 26.40
CA GLN A 458 -41.40 -20.13 26.97
C GLN A 458 -40.29 -21.04 27.49
N PHE A 459 -40.33 -21.42 28.76
CA PHE A 459 -39.35 -22.29 29.40
C PHE A 459 -40.01 -23.62 29.81
N GLY A 460 -40.00 -24.60 28.90
CA GLY A 460 -40.75 -25.85 29.01
C GLY A 460 -40.27 -26.82 30.08
N ARG A 461 -39.01 -26.72 30.54
CA ARG A 461 -38.48 -27.50 31.68
C ARG A 461 -38.13 -26.61 32.86
N GLY A 462 -37.17 -25.71 32.69
CA GLY A 462 -36.79 -24.80 33.76
C GLY A 462 -35.69 -23.85 33.33
N VAL A 463 -35.66 -22.68 33.95
CA VAL A 463 -34.63 -21.66 33.74
C VAL A 463 -33.92 -21.34 35.04
N SER A 464 -32.58 -21.23 35.00
CA SER A 464 -31.79 -20.85 36.18
C SER A 464 -30.93 -19.62 35.90
N PHE A 465 -31.14 -18.58 36.71
CA PHE A 465 -30.38 -17.34 36.77
C PHE A 465 -29.49 -17.29 38.03
N ASN A 466 -29.16 -18.43 38.63
CA ASN A 466 -28.46 -18.48 39.91
C ASN A 466 -27.11 -17.75 39.84
N ASN A 467 -26.84 -16.90 40.83
CA ASN A 467 -25.64 -16.05 40.91
C ASN A 467 -25.42 -15.13 39.68
N SER A 468 -26.48 -14.82 38.93
CA SER A 468 -26.41 -13.91 37.78
C SER A 468 -26.57 -12.44 38.19
N ILE A 469 -26.22 -11.53 37.30
CA ILE A 469 -26.42 -10.09 37.47
C ILE A 469 -27.31 -9.59 36.33
N LEU A 470 -28.42 -8.94 36.67
CA LEU A 470 -29.38 -8.34 35.74
C LEU A 470 -29.35 -6.82 35.94
N THR A 471 -28.75 -6.09 35.00
CA THR A 471 -28.65 -4.62 35.03
C THR A 471 -29.62 -3.99 34.03
N GLY A 472 -30.14 -2.80 34.35
CA GLY A 472 -31.13 -2.11 33.53
C GLY A 472 -32.53 -2.68 33.71
N LYS A 473 -33.37 -2.58 32.68
CA LYS A 473 -34.72 -3.16 32.71
C LYS A 473 -34.71 -4.56 32.11
N THR A 474 -35.27 -5.51 32.84
CA THR A 474 -35.48 -6.88 32.38
C THR A 474 -36.97 -7.18 32.28
N TYR A 475 -37.43 -7.54 31.09
CA TYR A 475 -38.84 -7.75 30.80
C TYR A 475 -39.13 -9.24 30.62
N PHE A 476 -40.07 -9.79 31.37
CA PHE A 476 -40.60 -11.14 31.24
C PHE A 476 -42.09 -11.13 30.90
N ASP A 477 -42.61 -10.02 30.34
CA ASP A 477 -44.04 -9.88 30.09
C ASP A 477 -44.56 -11.03 29.22
N LYS A 478 -45.62 -11.72 29.66
CA LYS A 478 -46.19 -12.89 28.96
C LYS A 478 -45.29 -14.12 28.87
N ALA A 479 -44.18 -14.18 29.60
CA ALA A 479 -43.32 -15.36 29.62
C ALA A 479 -44.02 -16.55 30.30
N LEU A 480 -43.78 -17.77 29.80
CA LEU A 480 -44.27 -19.03 30.38
C LEU A 480 -43.11 -19.76 31.06
N PHE A 481 -43.24 -20.13 32.34
CA PHE A 481 -42.20 -20.84 33.09
C PHE A 481 -42.71 -22.18 33.62
N ASN A 482 -42.00 -23.29 33.40
CA ASN A 482 -42.25 -24.49 34.19
C ASN A 482 -41.56 -24.41 35.56
N GLU A 483 -40.29 -24.00 35.57
CA GLU A 483 -39.51 -23.71 36.78
C GLU A 483 -38.62 -22.48 36.56
N ILE A 484 -38.45 -21.64 37.59
CA ILE A 484 -37.53 -20.49 37.59
C ILE A 484 -36.69 -20.48 38.86
N ASN A 485 -35.36 -20.36 38.72
CA ASN A 485 -34.43 -20.24 39.83
C ASN A 485 -33.68 -18.90 39.75
N LEU A 486 -33.89 -18.03 40.73
CA LEU A 486 -33.27 -16.70 40.87
C LEU A 486 -32.41 -16.60 42.15
N GLN A 487 -31.94 -17.73 42.67
CA GLN A 487 -31.13 -17.74 43.88
C GLN A 487 -29.84 -16.91 43.70
N SER A 488 -29.55 -16.03 44.65
CA SER A 488 -28.38 -15.14 44.61
C SER A 488 -28.27 -14.29 43.32
N THR A 489 -29.37 -14.06 42.61
CA THR A 489 -29.39 -13.15 41.45
C THR A 489 -29.36 -11.70 41.92
N LYS A 490 -28.43 -10.90 41.39
CA LYS A 490 -28.32 -9.46 41.67
C LYS A 490 -29.09 -8.67 40.62
N ILE A 491 -30.05 -7.84 41.01
CA ILE A 491 -30.83 -7.00 40.09
C ILE A 491 -30.53 -5.52 40.32
N ILE A 492 -29.93 -4.89 39.30
CA ILE A 492 -29.53 -3.48 39.29
C ILE A 492 -30.42 -2.75 38.27
N GLY A 493 -31.65 -2.41 38.68
CA GLY A 493 -32.64 -1.79 37.81
C GLY A 493 -34.05 -2.27 38.14
N SER A 494 -34.85 -2.59 37.12
CA SER A 494 -36.21 -3.13 37.30
C SER A 494 -36.39 -4.45 36.58
N ILE A 495 -37.26 -5.31 37.12
CA ILE A 495 -37.69 -6.55 36.49
C ILE A 495 -39.22 -6.52 36.39
N GLU A 496 -39.76 -6.83 35.21
CA GLU A 496 -41.20 -6.76 34.93
C GLU A 496 -41.72 -8.15 34.56
N PHE A 497 -42.81 -8.61 35.19
CA PHE A 497 -43.40 -9.93 34.99
C PHE A 497 -44.86 -9.86 34.51
N THR A 498 -45.30 -8.75 33.90
CA THR A 498 -46.72 -8.51 33.58
C THR A 498 -47.31 -9.65 32.76
N GLU A 499 -48.43 -10.21 33.21
CA GLU A 499 -49.11 -11.34 32.54
C GLU A 499 -48.17 -12.55 32.30
N SER A 500 -47.15 -12.78 33.11
CA SER A 500 -46.37 -14.04 33.05
C SER A 500 -47.24 -15.23 33.47
N TYR A 501 -46.86 -16.44 33.06
CA TYR A 501 -47.54 -17.71 33.39
C TYR A 501 -46.56 -18.76 33.95
N ILE A 502 -47.03 -19.65 34.83
CA ILE A 502 -46.31 -20.87 35.19
C ILE A 502 -47.07 -22.06 34.60
N SER A 503 -46.41 -22.86 33.76
CA SER A 503 -47.01 -24.06 33.17
C SER A 503 -47.02 -25.16 34.22
N ILE A 504 -48.20 -25.76 34.48
CA ILE A 504 -48.34 -26.95 35.30
C ILE A 504 -48.97 -28.04 34.44
N GLU A 505 -48.45 -29.25 34.57
CA GLU A 505 -49.04 -30.44 33.97
C GLU A 505 -50.18 -30.94 34.87
N VAL A 506 -51.42 -30.80 34.41
CA VAL A 506 -52.62 -31.28 35.12
C VAL A 506 -53.26 -32.37 34.26
N ASP A 507 -53.38 -33.58 34.80
CA ASP A 507 -54.00 -34.74 34.15
C ASP A 507 -53.49 -35.06 32.72
N GLY A 508 -52.20 -34.83 32.48
CA GLY A 508 -51.56 -35.08 31.17
C GLY A 508 -51.79 -34.00 30.12
N ASN A 509 -52.48 -32.90 30.46
CA ASN A 509 -52.57 -31.69 29.64
C ASN A 509 -51.74 -30.56 30.27
N THR A 510 -50.88 -29.93 29.47
CA THR A 510 -50.15 -28.74 29.86
C THR A 510 -51.04 -27.52 29.62
N ALA A 511 -51.52 -26.87 30.68
CA ALA A 511 -52.29 -25.64 30.59
C ALA A 511 -51.45 -24.46 31.11
N PRO A 512 -51.33 -23.35 30.36
CA PRO A 512 -50.75 -22.14 30.91
C PRO A 512 -51.68 -21.60 31.99
N THR A 513 -51.18 -21.51 33.22
CA THR A 513 -51.88 -20.90 34.36
C THR A 513 -51.14 -19.64 34.75
N LEU A 514 -51.83 -18.59 35.24
CA LEU A 514 -51.18 -17.31 35.62
C LEU A 514 -49.90 -17.57 36.42
N ALA A 515 -48.84 -16.78 36.20
CA ALA A 515 -47.56 -17.02 36.85
C ALA A 515 -47.79 -16.85 38.32
N GLY A 516 -47.71 -17.98 38.99
CA GLY A 516 -47.84 -18.03 40.41
C GLY A 516 -47.07 -19.17 41.00
N PHE A 517 -46.48 -18.84 42.13
CA PHE A 517 -45.59 -19.70 42.86
C PHE A 517 -46.37 -20.89 43.39
N LYS A 518 -45.87 -22.11 43.18
CA LYS A 518 -46.54 -23.32 43.66
C LYS A 518 -46.65 -23.27 45.19
N LYS A 519 -47.84 -23.52 45.74
CA LYS A 519 -48.03 -23.68 47.20
C LYS A 519 -46.99 -24.64 47.79
N GLY A 520 -46.21 -24.17 48.78
CA GLY A 520 -45.16 -24.95 49.46
C GLY A 520 -43.81 -25.05 48.73
N SER A 521 -43.64 -24.41 47.58
CA SER A 521 -42.33 -24.35 46.91
C SER A 521 -41.43 -23.29 47.55
N LYS A 522 -40.17 -23.64 47.84
CA LYS A 522 -39.15 -22.70 48.33
C LYS A 522 -38.68 -21.81 47.17
N ASN A 523 -39.48 -20.82 46.79
CA ASN A 523 -39.04 -19.78 45.85
C ASN A 523 -38.27 -18.73 46.64
N VAL A 524 -36.97 -18.96 46.81
CA VAL A 524 -36.11 -18.07 47.58
C VAL A 524 -35.60 -16.97 46.65
N PHE A 525 -36.26 -15.81 46.69
CA PHE A 525 -35.71 -14.56 46.18
C PHE A 525 -34.77 -14.00 47.25
N SER A 526 -33.51 -14.45 47.25
CA SER A 526 -32.51 -13.96 48.20
C SER A 526 -31.61 -12.92 47.54
N ILE A 527 -31.44 -11.79 48.22
CA ILE A 527 -30.42 -10.80 47.88
C ILE A 527 -29.15 -11.17 48.64
N ASP A 528 -28.00 -11.06 47.99
CA ASP A 528 -26.71 -11.13 48.68
C ASP A 528 -26.67 -10.02 49.76
N PRO A 529 -26.44 -10.34 51.05
CA PRO A 529 -26.41 -9.36 52.13
C PRO A 529 -25.39 -8.22 51.94
N THR A 530 -24.45 -8.36 51.01
CA THR A 530 -23.44 -7.36 50.68
C THR A 530 -23.81 -6.48 49.48
N SER A 531 -24.97 -6.72 48.85
CA SER A 531 -25.41 -6.05 47.62
C SER A 531 -25.99 -4.65 47.87
N SER A 532 -25.52 -3.66 47.09
CA SER A 532 -26.09 -2.30 47.01
C SER A 532 -27.28 -2.18 46.03
N ALA A 533 -27.77 -3.30 45.51
CA ALA A 533 -28.79 -3.35 44.46
C ALA A 533 -30.21 -3.16 45.05
N LYS A 534 -31.18 -2.73 44.23
CA LYS A 534 -32.56 -2.57 44.68
C LYS A 534 -33.19 -3.94 44.94
N LEU A 535 -34.04 -4.00 45.98
CA LEU A 535 -34.89 -5.15 46.24
C LEU A 535 -35.75 -5.40 44.99
N ILE A 536 -35.90 -6.66 44.56
CA ILE A 536 -37.15 -7.03 43.88
C ILE A 536 -38.23 -6.66 44.90
N GLU A 537 -39.15 -5.77 44.57
CA GLU A 537 -40.29 -5.54 45.45
C GLU A 537 -41.00 -6.88 45.58
N THR A 538 -40.97 -7.44 46.79
CA THR A 538 -41.58 -8.74 47.10
C THR A 538 -42.70 -8.53 48.09
N GLU A 539 -43.73 -9.34 47.99
CA GLU A 539 -44.84 -9.39 48.94
C GLU A 539 -44.94 -10.78 49.57
N ASP A 540 -45.39 -10.80 50.84
CA ASP A 540 -45.67 -12.03 51.56
C ASP A 540 -47.02 -12.57 51.08
N HIS A 541 -46.98 -13.62 50.28
CA HIS A 541 -48.17 -14.40 49.99
C HIS A 541 -48.38 -15.45 51.08
N ARG A 542 -49.40 -15.24 51.91
CA ARG A 542 -49.86 -16.25 52.87
C ARG A 542 -50.92 -17.13 52.22
N SER A 543 -50.57 -18.40 52.04
CA SER A 543 -51.50 -19.40 51.52
C SER A 543 -52.53 -19.85 52.59
N PRO A 544 -53.67 -20.46 52.20
CA PRO A 544 -54.74 -20.85 53.12
C PRO A 544 -54.33 -21.84 54.23
N ASP A 545 -53.23 -22.57 54.06
CA ASP A 545 -52.70 -23.47 55.08
C ASP A 545 -51.74 -22.78 56.09
N GLY A 546 -51.57 -21.46 55.94
CA GLY A 546 -50.69 -20.64 56.78
C GLY A 546 -49.24 -20.55 56.29
N THR A 547 -48.86 -21.25 55.22
CA THR A 547 -47.51 -21.15 54.65
C THR A 547 -47.31 -19.78 54.03
N ILE A 548 -46.27 -19.06 54.47
CA ILE A 548 -45.85 -17.79 53.89
C ILE A 548 -44.85 -18.08 52.76
N THR A 549 -45.14 -17.56 51.58
CA THR A 549 -44.27 -17.60 50.40
C THR A 549 -43.93 -16.18 50.01
N ILE A 550 -42.64 -15.85 49.92
CA ILE A 550 -42.20 -14.54 49.41
C ILE A 550 -42.26 -14.60 47.89
N ILE A 551 -43.01 -13.69 47.27
CA ILE A 551 -43.20 -13.63 45.82
C ILE A 551 -42.85 -12.24 45.30
N PRO A 552 -42.43 -12.05 44.04
CA PRO A 552 -42.31 -10.73 43.44
C PRO A 552 -43.67 -10.05 43.37
N MET A 553 -43.71 -8.76 43.67
CA MET A 553 -44.91 -7.94 43.68
C MET A 553 -45.58 -7.95 42.29
N GLY A 554 -46.89 -8.14 42.26
CA GLY A 554 -47.68 -8.26 41.02
C GLY A 554 -47.75 -9.67 40.44
N CYS A 555 -47.14 -10.67 41.09
CA CYS A 555 -47.39 -12.08 40.78
C CYS A 555 -48.61 -12.60 41.54
N PHE A 556 -49.33 -13.57 40.96
CA PHE A 556 -50.39 -14.27 41.68
C PHE A 556 -49.84 -15.54 42.32
N VAL A 557 -50.61 -16.21 43.17
CA VAL A 557 -50.32 -17.59 43.60
C VAL A 557 -51.56 -18.39 43.30
N PHE A 558 -51.42 -19.65 42.90
CA PHE A 558 -52.57 -20.50 42.58
C PHE A 558 -52.36 -21.91 43.11
N ASP A 559 -53.45 -22.65 43.30
CA ASP A 559 -53.39 -24.05 43.68
C ASP A 559 -53.05 -24.89 42.43
N PRO A 560 -51.97 -25.68 42.45
CA PRO A 560 -51.54 -26.45 41.28
C PRO A 560 -52.54 -27.55 40.87
N ASN A 561 -53.44 -27.98 41.77
CA ASN A 561 -54.42 -29.03 41.50
C ASN A 561 -55.76 -28.46 41.01
N THR A 562 -56.17 -27.27 41.48
CA THR A 562 -57.47 -26.66 41.12
C THR A 562 -57.36 -25.50 40.13
N LEU A 563 -56.15 -24.96 39.94
CA LEU A 563 -55.85 -23.78 39.11
C LEU A 563 -56.55 -22.48 39.58
N GLU A 564 -57.20 -22.51 40.74
CA GLU A 564 -57.80 -21.32 41.34
C GLU A 564 -56.69 -20.41 41.88
N ILE A 565 -56.80 -19.12 41.57
CA ILE A 565 -55.94 -18.09 42.18
C ILE A 565 -56.18 -18.15 43.69
N ILE A 566 -55.11 -18.43 44.43
CA ILE A 566 -55.09 -18.36 45.87
C ILE A 566 -55.16 -16.87 46.22
N PRO A 567 -56.22 -16.43 46.91
CA PRO A 567 -56.39 -15.02 47.26
C PRO A 567 -55.18 -14.53 48.06
N HIS A 568 -54.68 -13.36 47.71
CA HIS A 568 -53.68 -12.68 48.53
C HIS A 568 -54.36 -12.19 49.82
N THR A 569 -54.09 -12.85 50.95
CA THR A 569 -54.39 -12.25 52.27
C THR A 569 -53.24 -11.36 52.70
N PRO A 570 -53.35 -10.02 52.61
CA PRO A 570 -52.30 -9.14 53.10
C PRO A 570 -52.09 -9.39 54.60
N VAL A 571 -50.82 -9.51 55.01
CA VAL A 571 -50.47 -9.51 56.43
C VAL A 571 -50.76 -8.10 56.94
N SER A 572 -51.83 -7.92 57.72
CA SER A 572 -52.10 -6.66 58.40
C SER A 572 -51.00 -6.40 59.43
N ASN A 573 -50.21 -5.34 59.26
CA ASN A 573 -49.30 -4.83 60.28
C ASN A 573 -50.05 -4.09 61.41
N ASP A 574 -51.23 -4.58 61.80
CA ASP A 574 -51.94 -4.10 62.99
C ASP A 574 -51.72 -5.07 64.14
N CYS A 575 -50.63 -4.82 64.87
CA CYS A 575 -50.50 -5.24 66.26
C CYS A 575 -50.14 -4.00 67.10
N THR A 576 -51.07 -3.05 67.18
CA THR A 576 -51.17 -2.14 68.33
C THR A 576 -52.12 -2.75 69.36
N GLU A 577 -51.56 -2.93 70.57
CA GLU A 577 -52.22 -3.05 71.88
C GLU A 577 -53.14 -4.24 72.20
N ASN A 578 -52.69 -5.12 73.12
CA ASN A 578 -53.16 -5.05 74.52
C ASN A 578 -52.44 -6.01 75.50
N ASN A 579 -51.86 -5.39 76.54
CA ASN A 579 -51.80 -5.75 77.97
C ASN A 579 -51.35 -7.14 78.47
N TYR A 580 -50.24 -7.15 79.22
CA TYR A 580 -50.10 -7.41 80.69
C TYR A 580 -48.61 -7.66 81.07
N PRO A 581 -48.17 -7.50 82.33
CA PRO A 581 -47.96 -6.27 83.11
C PRO A 581 -46.46 -5.99 83.36
N ILE A 582 -46.14 -4.72 83.61
CA ILE A 582 -44.83 -4.28 84.11
C ILE A 582 -44.67 -4.76 85.56
N LYS A 583 -43.67 -5.62 85.81
CA LYS A 583 -43.09 -5.78 87.15
C LYS A 583 -41.99 -4.74 87.32
N GLU A 584 -42.22 -3.82 88.23
CA GLU A 584 -41.16 -3.03 88.87
C GLU A 584 -40.11 -3.99 89.45
N HIS A 585 -38.85 -3.82 89.06
CA HIS A 585 -37.73 -4.08 89.94
C HIS A 585 -36.76 -2.90 89.87
N SER A 586 -36.43 -2.44 91.07
CA SER A 586 -35.71 -1.24 91.43
C SER A 586 -34.31 -1.21 90.86
N LYS A 587 -33.87 0.01 90.54
CA LYS A 587 -32.45 0.39 90.60
C LYS A 587 -31.99 0.29 92.05
N ASP A 588 -30.89 -0.39 92.27
CA ASP A 588 -29.85 0.09 93.19
C ASP A 588 -28.59 0.31 92.35
N ASP A 589 -27.97 1.47 92.62
CA ASP A 589 -26.77 2.14 92.07
C ASP A 589 -26.84 2.79 90.67
#